data_AF-A0A418LYX5-F1
#
_entry.id   AF-A0A418LYX5-F1
#
_cell.length_a   1.000
_cell.length_b   1.000
_cell.length_c   1.000
_cell.angle_alpha   90.00
_cell.angle_beta   90.00
_cell.angle_gamma   90.00
#
_symmetry.space_group_name_H-M   'P 1'
#
loop_
_entity.id
_entity.type
_entity.pdbx_description
1 polymer ?
#
loop_
_entity_poly.entity_id
_entity_poly.type
_entity_poly.pdbx_seq_one_letter_code
_entity_poly.pdbx_strand_id
1 'polypeptide(L)'
;MKVMLLIPLWLLITGLFDDQGQPRNGQARVIIYRQREFGSTPYDIAINDKKQGALPTNRYMQVDILPGRIKIESMKDYFSDNQTLWLNVQAGHTYYVKAVEDIDFLSRTLLIAPIGEDQAQRELRKIKPLETASTSSTN
;
A
#
# COMPACT_ATOMS: atom_id res chain seq x y z
N MET A 1 -0.66 -3.42 -59.17
CA MET A 1 -0.11 -4.15 -58.00
C MET A 1 -0.68 -3.47 -56.75
N LYS A 2 -1.42 -4.20 -55.92
CA LYS A 2 -2.25 -3.66 -54.82
C LYS A 2 -1.46 -3.80 -53.52
N VAL A 3 -0.92 -2.69 -53.00
CA VAL A 3 -0.18 -2.69 -51.73
C VAL A 3 -1.20 -2.72 -50.59
N MET A 4 -1.31 -3.88 -49.95
CA MET A 4 -2.16 -4.10 -48.79
C MET A 4 -1.41 -3.61 -47.55
N LEU A 5 -1.86 -2.48 -47.01
CA LEU A 5 -1.27 -1.80 -45.86
C LEU A 5 -1.75 -2.50 -44.58
N LEU A 6 -0.91 -3.39 -44.03
CA LEU A 6 -1.14 -4.00 -42.72
C LEU A 6 -0.73 -3.00 -41.63
N ILE A 7 -1.72 -2.38 -40.99
CA ILE A 7 -1.51 -1.58 -39.78
C ILE A 7 -1.19 -2.55 -38.63
N PRO A 8 -0.02 -2.47 -37.99
CA PRO A 8 0.28 -3.34 -36.86
C PRO A 8 -0.60 -2.97 -35.67
N LEU A 9 -1.43 -3.93 -35.25
CA LEU A 9 -2.38 -3.90 -34.12
C LEU A 9 -1.70 -3.80 -32.74
N TRP A 10 -0.47 -3.27 -32.65
CA TRP A 10 0.33 -3.31 -31.43
C TRP A 10 0.15 -2.09 -30.51
N LEU A 11 -0.64 -1.10 -30.92
CA LEU A 11 -0.86 0.13 -30.15
C LEU A 11 -2.07 0.10 -29.19
N LEU A 12 -2.78 -1.03 -29.07
CA LEU A 12 -3.99 -1.13 -28.24
C LEU A 12 -3.77 -1.69 -26.83
N ILE A 13 -2.53 -1.95 -26.38
CA ILE A 13 -2.25 -2.58 -25.08
C ILE A 13 -1.63 -1.61 -24.05
N THR A 14 -1.72 -0.28 -24.24
CA THR A 14 -1.22 0.68 -23.24
C THR A 14 -2.31 1.28 -22.34
N GLY A 15 -3.58 0.87 -22.50
CA GLY A 15 -4.72 1.47 -21.80
C GLY A 15 -5.26 0.73 -20.56
N LEU A 16 -4.56 -0.27 -20.03
CA LEU A 16 -5.03 -1.08 -18.88
C LEU A 16 -4.18 -0.91 -17.62
N PHE A 17 -3.46 0.21 -17.49
CA PHE A 17 -2.95 0.62 -16.20
C PHE A 17 -4.02 1.48 -15.54
N ASP A 18 -4.84 0.79 -14.75
CA ASP A 18 -5.82 1.35 -13.84
C ASP A 18 -5.24 2.55 -13.10
N ASP A 19 -6.05 3.59 -12.99
CA ASP A 19 -5.74 4.92 -12.46
C ASP A 19 -5.26 4.83 -11.00
N GLN A 20 -3.98 4.52 -10.79
CA GLN A 20 -3.28 4.74 -9.53
C GLN A 20 -2.94 6.24 -9.46
N GLY A 21 -3.99 7.08 -9.49
CA GLY A 21 -3.92 8.52 -9.77
C GLY A 21 -2.87 9.22 -8.91
N GLN A 22 -2.20 10.23 -9.44
CA GLN A 22 -1.15 10.95 -8.71
C GLN A 22 -1.61 11.37 -7.29
N PRO A 23 -0.68 11.52 -6.33
CA PRO A 23 -0.99 12.14 -5.04
C PRO A 23 -1.75 13.45 -5.27
N ARG A 24 -2.78 13.73 -4.47
CA ARG A 24 -3.52 15.00 -4.57
C ARG A 24 -2.54 16.16 -4.50
N ASN A 25 -2.80 17.24 -5.24
CA ASN A 25 -1.91 18.40 -5.31
C ASN A 25 -1.48 18.86 -3.90
N GLY A 26 -0.16 18.90 -3.69
CA GLY A 26 0.46 19.29 -2.41
C GLY A 26 0.59 18.17 -1.36
N GLN A 27 0.18 16.94 -1.66
CA GLN A 27 0.28 15.80 -0.75
C GLN A 27 1.32 14.79 -1.22
N ALA A 28 1.85 14.02 -0.27
CA ALA A 28 2.58 12.79 -0.55
C ALA A 28 1.62 11.61 -0.43
N ARG A 29 1.95 10.49 -1.08
CA ARG A 29 1.21 9.24 -0.92
C ARG A 29 2.05 8.19 -0.23
N VAL A 30 1.46 7.49 0.72
CA VAL A 30 2.09 6.31 1.34
C VAL A 30 1.22 5.10 1.05
N ILE A 31 1.84 4.06 0.46
CA ILE A 31 1.23 2.76 0.24
C ILE A 31 1.86 1.77 1.22
N ILE A 32 1.05 1.24 2.13
CA ILE A 32 1.48 0.26 3.14
C ILE A 32 0.83 -1.07 2.78
N TYR A 33 1.62 -2.10 2.55
CA TYR A 33 1.09 -3.39 2.13
C TYR A 33 1.67 -4.55 2.92
N ARG A 34 0.85 -5.59 3.10
CA ARG A 34 1.23 -6.78 3.83
C ARG A 34 1.19 -8.00 2.93
N GLN A 35 2.34 -8.66 2.78
CA GLN A 35 2.46 -9.90 2.02
C GLN A 35 2.48 -11.10 2.98
N ARG A 36 1.60 -12.08 2.79
CA ARG A 36 1.67 -13.38 3.50
C ARG A 36 0.93 -14.47 2.73
N GLU A 37 1.48 -15.68 2.67
CA GLU A 37 0.89 -16.79 1.90
C GLU A 37 -0.28 -17.48 2.59
N PHE A 38 -0.46 -17.25 3.90
CA PHE A 38 -1.51 -17.86 4.73
C PHE A 38 -2.29 -16.81 5.51
N GLY A 39 -3.55 -17.14 5.83
CA GLY A 39 -4.43 -16.29 6.61
C GLY A 39 -3.85 -15.97 7.99
N SER A 40 -3.94 -14.71 8.40
CA SER A 40 -3.61 -14.28 9.76
C SER A 40 -4.45 -13.05 10.12
N THR A 41 -4.51 -12.76 11.42
CA THR A 41 -5.21 -11.60 11.96
C THR A 41 -4.65 -10.29 11.39
N PRO A 42 -5.49 -9.29 11.10
CA PRO A 42 -5.05 -7.95 10.73
C PRO A 42 -4.22 -7.27 11.82
N TYR A 43 -3.45 -6.24 11.43
CA TYR A 43 -2.80 -5.31 12.35
C TYR A 43 -3.36 -3.91 12.10
N ASP A 44 -3.67 -3.16 13.15
CA ASP A 44 -4.01 -1.76 13.02
C ASP A 44 -2.78 -0.95 12.63
N ILE A 45 -2.96 -0.03 11.67
CA ILE A 45 -1.92 0.90 11.26
C ILE A 45 -2.32 2.31 11.69
N ALA A 46 -1.41 3.01 12.35
CA ALA A 46 -1.53 4.42 12.66
C ALA A 46 -0.48 5.24 11.90
N ILE A 47 -0.86 6.43 11.45
CA ILE A 47 0.06 7.43 10.91
C ILE A 47 -0.13 8.71 11.70
N ASN A 48 0.97 9.22 12.27
CA ASN A 48 0.97 10.39 13.16
C ASN A 48 -0.07 10.26 14.29
N ASP A 49 -0.04 9.14 15.01
CA ASP A 49 -0.95 8.81 16.13
C ASP A 49 -2.44 8.66 15.74
N LYS A 50 -2.75 8.77 14.44
CA LYS A 50 -4.11 8.58 13.92
C LYS A 50 -4.24 7.23 13.25
N LYS A 51 -5.13 6.39 13.79
CA LYS A 51 -5.52 5.10 13.20
C LYS A 51 -6.06 5.30 11.79
N GLN A 52 -5.46 4.63 10.81
CA GLN A 52 -5.86 4.63 9.40
C GLN A 52 -6.76 3.44 9.08
N GLY A 53 -6.57 2.31 9.76
CA GLY A 53 -7.38 1.11 9.61
C GLY A 53 -6.62 -0.17 9.90
N ALA A 54 -7.31 -1.29 9.78
CA ALA A 54 -6.71 -2.61 9.92
C ALA A 54 -6.12 -3.10 8.59
N LEU A 55 -4.90 -3.65 8.62
CA LEU A 55 -4.16 -4.18 7.49
C LEU A 55 -4.16 -5.73 7.51
N PRO A 56 -5.16 -6.38 6.87
CA PRO A 56 -5.16 -7.81 6.63
C PRO A 56 -4.02 -8.25 5.69
N THR A 57 -3.76 -9.56 5.66
CA THR A 57 -2.82 -10.19 4.72
C THR A 57 -3.25 -10.01 3.27
N ASN A 58 -2.27 -9.88 2.37
CA ASN A 58 -2.48 -9.72 0.93
C ASN A 58 -3.42 -8.56 0.60
N ARG A 59 -3.28 -7.48 1.39
CA ARG A 59 -3.91 -6.20 1.13
C ARG A 59 -2.92 -5.04 1.25
N TYR A 60 -3.26 -3.93 0.62
CA TYR A 60 -2.57 -2.66 0.80
C TYR A 60 -3.54 -1.53 1.13
N MET A 61 -3.09 -0.57 1.94
CA MET A 61 -3.77 0.69 2.16
C MET A 61 -3.01 1.82 1.48
N GLN A 62 -3.75 2.81 1.00
CA GLN A 62 -3.23 4.02 0.39
C GLN A 62 -3.68 5.21 1.22
N VAL A 63 -2.74 6.03 1.66
CA VAL A 63 -3.02 7.22 2.47
C VAL A 63 -2.32 8.42 1.84
N ASP A 64 -3.11 9.43 1.48
CA ASP A 64 -2.55 10.74 1.11
C ASP A 64 -2.30 11.56 2.38
N ILE A 65 -1.12 12.13 2.50
CA ILE A 65 -0.62 12.79 3.71
C ILE A 65 0.10 14.10 3.36
N LEU A 66 0.20 15.00 4.34
CA LEU A 66 0.99 16.21 4.17
C LEU A 66 2.50 15.89 4.12
N PRO A 67 3.29 16.65 3.35
CA PRO A 67 4.75 16.54 3.34
C PRO A 67 5.34 16.79 4.73
N GLY A 68 6.45 16.12 5.03
CA GLY A 68 7.14 16.24 6.30
C GLY A 68 7.57 14.89 6.87
N ARG A 69 7.99 14.92 8.14
CA ARG A 69 8.33 13.70 8.87
C ARG A 69 7.06 13.08 9.43
N ILE A 70 6.81 11.83 9.07
CA ILE A 70 5.69 11.05 9.58
C ILE A 70 6.15 9.89 10.45
N LYS A 71 5.28 9.50 11.38
CA LYS A 71 5.40 8.29 12.21
C LYS A 71 4.38 7.27 11.71
N ILE A 72 4.83 6.08 11.34
CA ILE A 72 3.98 4.93 11.00
C ILE A 72 4.12 3.91 12.12
N GLU A 73 3.00 3.44 12.66
CA GLU A 73 2.96 2.46 13.74
C GLU A 73 2.07 1.28 13.38
N SER A 74 2.53 0.08 13.71
CA SER A 74 1.70 -1.13 13.66
C SER A 74 1.30 -1.54 15.07
N MET A 75 0.02 -1.79 15.28
CA MET A 75 -0.57 -2.17 16.55
C MET A 75 -1.44 -3.41 16.36
N LYS A 76 -1.57 -4.25 17.38
CA LYS A 76 -2.52 -5.37 17.35
C LYS A 76 -3.14 -5.56 18.72
N ASP A 77 -2.44 -6.18 19.66
CA ASP A 77 -2.94 -6.47 21.01
C ASP A 77 -1.79 -6.50 22.03
N TYR A 78 -2.08 -6.79 23.31
CA TYR A 78 -1.13 -6.78 24.44
C TYR A 78 0.11 -7.70 24.29
N PHE A 79 0.07 -8.68 23.37
CA PHE A 79 1.15 -9.64 23.10
C PHE A 79 1.95 -9.36 21.82
N SER A 80 1.75 -8.20 21.18
CA SER A 80 2.50 -7.81 19.97
C SER A 80 3.36 -6.58 20.25
N ASP A 81 4.63 -6.64 19.88
CA ASP A 81 5.48 -5.46 19.93
C ASP A 81 5.05 -4.47 18.85
N ASN A 82 4.81 -3.22 19.27
CA ASN A 82 4.55 -2.15 18.33
C ASN A 82 5.83 -1.81 17.57
N GLN A 83 5.75 -1.78 16.24
CA GLN A 83 6.85 -1.30 15.40
C GLN A 83 6.55 0.14 14.98
N THR A 84 7.59 0.97 15.02
CA THR A 84 7.53 2.37 14.62
C THR A 84 8.52 2.64 13.49
N LEU A 85 8.03 3.20 12.40
CA LEU A 85 8.83 3.66 11.27
C LEU A 85 8.68 5.18 11.14
N TRP A 86 9.81 5.87 11.10
CA TRP A 86 9.87 7.29 10.75
C TRP A 86 10.22 7.44 9.27
N LEU A 87 9.41 8.22 8.54
CA LEU A 87 9.63 8.46 7.11
C LEU A 87 9.54 9.97 6.81
N ASN A 88 10.47 10.49 6.00
CA ASN A 88 10.37 11.84 5.47
C ASN A 88 9.73 11.78 4.09
N VAL A 89 8.56 12.41 3.95
CA VAL A 89 7.79 12.40 2.70
C VAL A 89 7.72 13.78 2.06
N GLN A 90 7.74 13.81 0.73
CA GLN A 90 7.71 15.03 -0.07
C GLN A 90 6.45 15.05 -0.95
N ALA A 91 5.93 16.25 -1.22
CA ALA A 91 4.76 16.43 -2.07
C ALA A 91 4.98 15.84 -3.47
N GLY A 92 3.96 15.22 -4.05
CA GLY A 92 4.02 14.65 -5.40
C GLY A 92 4.74 13.31 -5.49
N HIS A 93 5.27 12.77 -4.39
CA HIS A 93 5.93 11.47 -4.35
C HIS A 93 5.08 10.40 -3.70
N THR A 94 5.24 9.17 -4.19
CA THR A 94 4.67 7.96 -3.59
C THR A 94 5.76 7.19 -2.87
N TYR A 95 5.49 6.80 -1.63
CA TYR A 95 6.38 6.01 -0.80
C TYR A 95 5.75 4.66 -0.50
N TYR A 96 6.56 3.62 -0.49
CA TYR A 96 6.11 2.24 -0.32
C TYR A 96 6.68 1.67 0.96
N VAL A 97 5.80 1.09 1.78
CA VAL A 97 6.16 0.43 3.03
C VAL A 97 5.66 -1.00 2.99
N LYS A 98 6.59 -1.94 3.15
CA LYS A 98 6.29 -3.36 3.25
C LYS A 98 6.12 -3.72 4.72
N ALA A 99 5.04 -4.43 5.01
CA ALA A 99 4.75 -5.04 6.29
C ALA A 99 4.89 -6.56 6.19
N VAL A 100 5.75 -7.15 7.02
CA VAL A 100 5.98 -8.60 7.11
C VAL A 100 5.74 -9.04 8.55
N GLU A 101 4.93 -10.07 8.73
CA GLU A 101 4.71 -10.64 10.05
C GLU A 101 5.86 -11.57 10.40
N ASP A 102 6.56 -11.24 11.48
CA ASP A 102 7.55 -12.08 12.13
C ASP A 102 6.90 -12.81 13.31
N ILE A 103 7.10 -14.12 13.37
CA ILE A 103 6.50 -14.98 14.39
C ILE A 103 7.63 -15.80 15.00
N ASP A 104 7.86 -15.61 16.29
CA ASP A 104 8.74 -16.46 17.08
C ASP A 104 7.92 -17.30 18.08
N PHE A 105 8.60 -18.03 18.97
CA PHE A 105 7.94 -18.91 19.94
C PHE A 105 7.06 -18.17 20.97
N LEU A 106 7.25 -16.86 21.18
CA LEU A 106 6.63 -16.10 22.27
C LEU A 106 5.89 -14.84 21.81
N SER A 107 6.15 -14.35 20.60
CA SER A 107 5.71 -13.05 20.11
C SER A 107 5.26 -13.10 18.65
N ARG A 108 4.43 -12.12 18.28
CA ARG A 108 4.06 -11.84 16.90
C ARG A 108 4.19 -10.36 16.65
N THR A 109 5.02 -10.00 15.69
CA THR A 109 5.37 -8.61 15.42
C THR A 109 5.21 -8.32 13.94
N LEU A 110 4.69 -7.15 13.61
CA LEU A 110 4.61 -6.71 12.22
C LEU A 110 5.80 -5.81 11.91
N LEU A 111 6.84 -6.38 11.32
CA LEU A 111 7.99 -5.62 10.84
C LEU A 111 7.54 -4.72 9.69
N ILE A 112 7.81 -3.42 9.80
CA ILE A 112 7.51 -2.43 8.77
C ILE A 112 8.79 -1.77 8.27
N ALA A 113 8.97 -1.73 6.96
CA ALA A 113 10.17 -1.16 6.35
C ALA A 113 9.85 -0.43 5.03
N PRO A 114 10.52 0.70 4.73
CA PRO A 114 10.42 1.34 3.44
C PRO A 114 11.07 0.46 2.37
N ILE A 115 10.52 0.48 1.16
CA ILE A 115 11.08 -0.24 0.02
C ILE A 115 11.10 0.62 -1.24
N GLY A 116 11.92 0.20 -2.21
CA GLY A 116 11.99 0.86 -3.51
C GLY A 116 10.72 0.67 -4.35
N GLU A 117 10.40 1.66 -5.17
CA GLU A 117 9.24 1.68 -6.06
C GLU A 117 9.20 0.46 -6.99
N ASP A 118 10.30 0.14 -7.67
CA ASP A 118 10.36 -1.00 -8.60
C ASP A 118 9.99 -2.32 -7.92
N GLN A 119 10.46 -2.52 -6.69
CA GLN A 119 10.13 -3.71 -5.91
C GLN A 119 8.66 -3.69 -5.51
N ALA A 120 8.18 -2.56 -4.98
CA ALA A 120 6.80 -2.39 -4.56
C ALA A 120 5.82 -2.64 -5.70
N GLN A 121 6.05 -2.06 -6.87
CA GLN A 121 5.20 -2.25 -8.05
C GLN A 121 5.12 -3.70 -8.49
N ARG A 122 6.24 -4.46 -8.44
CA ARG A 122 6.22 -5.90 -8.76
C ARG A 122 5.41 -6.69 -7.75
N GLU A 123 5.54 -6.38 -6.47
CA GLU A 123 4.83 -7.09 -5.40
C GLU A 123 3.34 -6.73 -5.35
N LEU A 124 2.99 -5.46 -5.52
CA LEU A 124 1.62 -4.95 -5.49
C LEU A 124 0.73 -5.53 -6.61
N ARG A 125 1.30 -5.98 -7.74
CA ARG A 125 0.54 -6.72 -8.78
C ARG A 125 -0.17 -7.96 -8.25
N LYS A 126 0.27 -8.51 -7.12
CA LYS A 126 -0.30 -9.71 -6.49
C LYS A 126 -1.14 -9.38 -5.26
N ILE A 127 -1.30 -8.11 -4.92
CA ILE A 127 -1.90 -7.63 -3.68
C ILE A 127 -3.07 -6.70 -4.01
N LYS A 128 -4.21 -6.88 -3.33
CA LYS A 128 -5.41 -6.08 -3.59
C LYS A 128 -5.49 -4.85 -2.67
N PRO A 129 -6.10 -3.74 -3.08
CA PRO A 129 -6.39 -2.65 -2.15
C PRO A 129 -7.30 -3.12 -1.01
N LEU A 130 -7.26 -2.43 0.13
CA LEU A 130 -8.35 -2.53 1.11
C LEU A 130 -9.67 -2.22 0.41
N GLU A 131 -10.68 -3.01 0.71
CA GLU A 131 -12.05 -2.66 0.34
C GLU A 131 -12.39 -1.40 1.11
N THR A 132 -12.42 -0.26 0.41
CA THR A 132 -13.01 0.96 0.96
C THR A 132 -14.42 0.57 1.34
N ALA A 133 -14.75 0.56 2.63
CA ALA A 133 -16.12 0.34 3.07
C ALA A 133 -16.96 1.37 2.32
N SER A 134 -17.71 0.90 1.33
CA SER A 134 -18.69 1.70 0.60
C SER A 134 -19.51 2.38 1.68
N THR A 135 -19.42 3.70 1.77
CA THR A 135 -20.40 4.50 2.49
C THR A 135 -21.74 4.21 1.84
N SER A 136 -22.42 3.18 2.33
CA SER A 136 -23.84 2.99 2.14
C SER A 136 -24.51 4.06 3.00
N SER A 137 -24.52 5.28 2.46
CA SER A 137 -25.48 6.30 2.88
C SER A 137 -26.86 5.73 2.56
N THR A 138 -27.51 5.13 3.54
CA THR A 138 -28.95 4.90 3.50
C THR A 138 -29.59 6.28 3.66
N ASN A 139 -30.18 6.79 2.58
CA ASN A 139 -31.17 7.86 2.65
C ASN A 139 -32.46 7.33 3.29
#